data_AF-A0A8H5I4X4-F1
#
_entry.id   AF-A0A8H5I4X4-F1
#
_cell.length_a   1.000
_cell.length_b   1.000
_cell.length_c   1.000
_cell.angle_alpha   90.00
_cell.angle_beta   90.00
_cell.angle_gamma   90.00
#
_symmetry.space_group_name_H-M   'P 1'
#
loop_
_entity.id
_entity.type
_entity.pdbx_description
1 polymer ?
#
loop_
_entity_poly.entity_id
_entity_poly.type
_entity_poly.pdbx_seq_one_letter_code
_entity_poly.pdbx_strand_id
1 'polypeptide(L)'
;MVKAVVAGASGGIGQLTLIDIQPLSLLLKTSPHIDELALYDVVNTPGVATDLSHISSRAKTTGYLPANDGAKAAFKDADIIVIPAGIP
;
A
#
# COMPACT_ATOMS: atom_id res chain seq x y z
N MET A 1 5.23 11.53 13.13
CA MET A 1 4.81 11.27 11.74
C MET A 1 4.14 9.92 11.74
N VAL A 2 3.01 9.76 11.04
CA VAL A 2 2.25 8.50 11.03
C VAL A 2 2.58 7.72 9.77
N LYS A 3 3.12 6.51 9.94
CA LYS A 3 3.38 5.55 8.88
C LYS A 3 2.28 4.49 8.84
N ALA A 4 1.59 4.40 7.70
CA ALA A 4 0.64 3.35 7.42
C ALA A 4 1.22 2.34 6.42
N VAL A 5 0.92 1.06 6.64
CA VAL A 5 1.27 -0.04 5.74
C VAL A 5 0.01 -0.72 5.25
N VAL A 6 -0.08 -0.99 3.94
CA VAL A 6 -1.12 -1.82 3.34
C VAL A 6 -0.49 -3.11 2.81
N ALA A 7 -0.86 -4.25 3.37
CA ALA A 7 -0.39 -5.58 2.97
C ALA A 7 -1.46 -6.28 2.12
N GLY A 8 -1.18 -6.47 0.82
CA GLY A 8 -2.17 -6.83 -0.21
C GLY A 8 -2.52 -5.68 -1.15
N ALA A 9 -1.67 -4.65 -1.24
CA ALA A 9 -1.96 -3.39 -1.91
C ALA A 9 -2.19 -3.46 -3.43
N SER A 10 -1.82 -4.56 -4.08
CA SER A 10 -1.90 -4.77 -5.54
C SER A 10 -3.06 -5.67 -5.97
N GLY A 11 -3.89 -6.13 -5.03
CA GLY A 11 -5.11 -6.87 -5.33
C GLY A 11 -6.15 -5.99 -6.04
N GLY A 12 -6.69 -6.49 -7.17
CA GLY A 12 -7.85 -5.90 -7.85
C GLY A 12 -7.60 -5.19 -9.19
N ILE A 13 -7.02 -5.88 -10.19
CA ILE A 13 -7.12 -5.43 -11.61
C ILE A 13 -7.59 -6.55 -12.57
N GLY A 14 -7.73 -7.80 -12.12
CA GLY A 14 -7.90 -8.94 -13.04
C GLY A 14 -9.02 -9.94 -12.75
N GLN A 15 -9.68 -9.89 -11.60
CA GLN A 15 -10.76 -10.84 -11.28
C GLN A 15 -11.86 -10.13 -10.51
N LEU A 16 -13.07 -10.23 -11.06
CA LEU A 16 -14.33 -9.68 -10.60
C LEU A 16 -14.71 -10.20 -9.19
N THR A 17 -14.08 -9.69 -8.14
CA THR A 17 -14.41 -10.05 -6.74
C THR A 17 -14.20 -8.87 -5.79
N LEU A 18 -15.23 -8.03 -5.67
CA LEU A 18 -15.78 -7.34 -4.48
C LEU A 18 -14.89 -6.83 -3.31
N ILE A 19 -13.57 -6.70 -3.44
CA ILE A 19 -12.73 -6.06 -2.43
C ILE A 19 -11.74 -5.16 -3.16
N ASP A 20 -12.12 -3.90 -3.33
CA ASP A 20 -11.27 -2.91 -3.99
C ASP A 20 -10.15 -2.48 -3.03
N ILE A 21 -9.00 -3.18 -3.06
CA ILE A 21 -7.85 -2.87 -2.19
C ILE A 21 -7.08 -1.62 -2.69
N GLN A 22 -7.16 -1.34 -3.99
CA GLN A 22 -6.60 -0.12 -4.57
C GLN A 22 -7.25 1.18 -4.05
N PRO A 23 -8.59 1.35 -3.95
CA PRO A 23 -9.18 2.56 -3.39
C PRO A 23 -8.91 2.72 -1.90
N LEU A 24 -8.67 1.66 -1.13
CA LEU A 24 -8.20 1.82 0.25
C LEU A 24 -6.83 2.51 0.29
N SER A 25 -5.89 2.08 -0.57
CA SER A 25 -4.57 2.71 -0.69
C SER A 25 -4.68 4.16 -1.18
N LEU A 26 -5.61 4.44 -2.09
CA LEU A 26 -5.94 5.78 -2.56
C LEU A 26 -6.47 6.69 -1.44
N LEU A 27 -7.43 6.22 -0.63
CA LEU A 27 -7.99 6.97 0.49
C LEU A 27 -6.94 7.25 1.57
N LEU A 28 -6.05 6.30 1.84
CA LEU A 28 -4.93 6.51 2.76
C LEU A 28 -3.92 7.53 2.22
N LYS A 29 -3.65 7.51 0.92
CA LYS A 29 -2.77 8.50 0.27
C LYS A 29 -3.34 9.92 0.35
N THR A 30 -4.66 10.11 0.28
CA THR A 30 -5.29 11.43 0.39
C THR A 30 -5.52 11.90 1.83
N SER A 31 -5.36 11.02 2.81
CA SER A 31 -5.56 11.35 4.22
C SER A 31 -4.52 12.37 4.72
N PRO A 32 -4.95 13.50 5.34
CA PRO A 32 -4.05 14.47 5.94
C PRO A 32 -3.44 13.97 7.27
N HIS A 33 -3.75 12.74 7.71
CA HIS A 33 -3.20 12.15 8.93
C HIS A 33 -2.04 11.19 8.66
N ILE A 34 -1.80 10.81 7.40
CA ILE A 34 -0.72 9.89 7.02
C ILE A 34 0.45 10.69 6.46
N ASP A 35 1.66 10.40 6.94
CA ASP A 35 2.92 11.01 6.46
C ASP A 35 3.67 10.06 5.51
N GLU A 36 3.55 8.75 5.75
CA GLU A 36 4.18 7.71 4.93
C GLU A 36 3.18 6.59 4.66
N LEU A 37 3.06 6.19 3.40
CA LEU A 37 2.26 5.06 2.94
C LEU A 37 3.18 4.01 2.31
N ALA A 38 3.37 2.90 3.01
CA ALA A 38 4.11 1.75 2.50
C ALA A 38 3.12 0.71 1.96
N LEU A 39 3.31 0.30 0.72
CA LEU A 39 2.52 -0.72 0.06
C LEU A 39 3.35 -1.98 -0.02
N TYR A 40 2.77 -3.11 0.36
CA TYR A 40 3.38 -4.42 0.25
C TYR A 40 2.42 -5.38 -0.45
N ASP A 41 2.92 -6.13 -1.42
CA ASP A 41 2.22 -7.25 -2.03
C ASP A 41 3.24 -8.24 -2.61
N VAL A 42 2.77 -9.40 -3.06
CA VAL A 42 3.58 -10.41 -3.73
C VAL A 42 3.94 -10.02 -5.17
N VAL A 43 3.13 -9.18 -5.82
CA VAL A 43 3.32 -8.74 -7.22
C VAL A 43 2.91 -7.27 -7.41
N ASN A 44 3.42 -6.62 -8.46
CA ASN A 44 2.97 -5.33 -8.99
C ASN A 44 3.01 -4.08 -8.08
N THR A 45 3.44 -4.22 -6.83
CA THR A 45 3.43 -3.14 -5.82
C THR A 45 4.25 -1.90 -6.19
N PRO A 46 5.43 -2.01 -6.84
CA PRO A 46 6.17 -0.83 -7.27
C PRO A 46 5.39 0.03 -8.28
N GLY A 47 4.58 -0.59 -9.15
CA GLY A 47 3.73 0.11 -10.11
C GLY A 47 2.61 0.87 -9.42
N VAL A 48 1.91 0.22 -8.48
CA VAL A 48 0.84 0.84 -7.67
C VAL A 48 1.39 2.00 -6.82
N ALA A 49 2.58 1.82 -6.22
CA ALA A 49 3.22 2.88 -5.45
C ALA A 49 3.59 4.09 -6.33
N THR A 50 4.07 3.84 -7.55
CA THR A 50 4.38 4.89 -8.53
C THR A 50 3.13 5.65 -8.94
N ASP A 51 2.04 4.95 -9.25
CA ASP A 51 0.75 5.55 -9.60
C ASP A 51 0.24 6.49 -8.48
N LEU A 52 0.19 5.97 -7.24
CA LEU A 52 -0.24 6.77 -6.08
C LEU A 52 0.72 7.91 -5.75
N SER A 53 2.01 7.82 -6.10
CA SER A 53 2.98 8.89 -5.84
C SER A 53 2.70 10.17 -6.63
N HIS A 54 1.98 10.07 -7.75
CA HIS A 54 1.59 11.22 -8.58
C HIS A 54 0.49 12.08 -7.94
N ILE A 55 -0.19 11.58 -6.91
CA ILE A 55 -1.23 12.32 -6.20
C ILE A 55 -0.57 13.37 -5.30
N SER A 56 -0.94 14.64 -5.52
CA SER A 56 -0.50 15.81 -4.75
C SER A 56 -1.05 15.82 -3.32
N SER A 57 -0.54 14.92 -2.49
CA SER A 57 -0.81 14.85 -1.06
C SER A 57 0.50 14.72 -0.27
N ARG A 58 0.43 14.97 1.03
CA ARG A 58 1.63 14.99 1.90
C ARG A 58 2.32 13.64 2.06
N ALA A 59 1.56 12.53 1.98
CA ALA A 59 2.06 11.21 2.31
C ALA A 59 3.09 10.73 1.28
N LYS A 60 4.27 10.30 1.71
CA LYS A 60 5.26 9.68 0.80
C LYS A 60 4.88 8.23 0.56
N THR A 61 4.84 7.82 -0.71
CA THR A 61 4.47 6.44 -1.10
C THR A 61 5.72 5.62 -1.38
N THR A 62 5.74 4.38 -0.91
CA THR A 62 6.78 3.39 -1.19
C THR A 62 6.14 2.04 -1.51
N GLY A 63 6.75 1.27 -2.42
CA GLY A 63 6.26 -0.04 -2.82
C GLY A 63 7.30 -1.12 -2.57
N TYR A 64 6.88 -2.21 -1.94
CA TYR A 64 7.74 -3.32 -1.55
C TYR A 64 7.22 -4.65 -2.10
N LEU A 65 8.16 -5.46 -2.59
CA LEU A 65 7.94 -6.85 -2.99
C LEU A 65 8.61 -7.79 -1.98
N PRO A 66 8.36 -9.11 -2.01
CA PRO A 66 8.95 -10.04 -1.04
C PRO A 66 10.48 -10.15 -1.13
N ALA A 67 11.06 -9.88 -2.30
CA ALA A 67 12.50 -9.91 -2.52
C ALA A 67 13.24 -8.92 -1.59
N ASN A 68 14.50 -9.24 -1.25
CA ASN A 68 15.37 -8.39 -0.44
C ASN A 68 14.77 -7.98 0.91
N ASP A 69 14.07 -8.90 1.60
CA ASP A 69 13.41 -8.63 2.88
C ASP A 69 12.37 -7.48 2.80
N GLY A 70 11.74 -7.26 1.65
CA GLY A 70 10.88 -6.10 1.44
C GLY A 70 9.68 -6.04 2.39
N ALA A 71 9.20 -7.18 2.90
CA ALA A 71 8.24 -7.20 4.01
C ALA A 71 8.80 -6.49 5.25
N LYS A 72 10.01 -6.87 5.73
CA LYS A 72 10.63 -6.22 6.89
C LYS A 72 10.82 -4.72 6.65
N ALA A 73 11.19 -4.32 5.44
CA ALA A 73 11.33 -2.91 5.08
C ALA A 73 9.99 -2.16 5.10
N ALA A 74 8.92 -2.77 4.59
CA ALA A 74 7.57 -2.19 4.59
C ALA A 74 7.06 -1.96 6.03
N PHE A 75 7.11 -3.00 6.87
CA PHE A 75 6.53 -2.99 8.23
C PHE A 75 7.39 -2.30 9.29
N LYS A 76 8.66 -2.00 8.99
CA LYS A 76 9.55 -1.32 9.93
C LYS A 76 8.96 0.03 10.37
N ASP A 77 8.87 0.24 11.68
CA ASP A 77 8.41 1.49 12.29
C ASP A 77 6.98 1.92 11.86
N ALA A 78 6.12 0.96 11.49
CA ALA A 78 4.74 1.22 11.12
C ALA A 78 3.86 1.48 12.35
N ASP A 79 3.08 2.57 12.33
CA ASP A 79 2.10 2.88 13.37
C ASP A 79 0.76 2.17 13.11
N ILE A 80 0.41 2.02 11.83
CA ILE A 80 -0.84 1.41 11.39
C ILE A 80 -0.53 0.37 10.33
N ILE A 81 -1.02 -0.86 10.53
CA ILE A 81 -0.92 -1.95 9.56
C ILE A 81 -2.33 -2.39 9.18
N VAL A 82 -2.65 -2.28 7.90
CA VAL A 82 -3.92 -2.75 7.33
C VAL A 82 -3.62 -3.95 6.45
N ILE A 83 -4.28 -5.09 6.73
CA ILE A 83 -4.06 -6.36 6.03
C ILE A 83 -5.34 -6.77 5.30
N PRO A 84 -5.60 -6.20 4.10
CA PRO A 84 -6.67 -6.66 3.23
C PRO A 84 -6.31 -7.91 2.42
N ALA A 85 -5.03 -8.35 2.42
CA ALA A 85 -4.61 -9.55 1.71
C ALA A 85 -5.45 -10.78 2.09
N GLY A 86 -6.01 -11.42 1.08
CA GLY A 86 -6.85 -12.61 1.24
C GLY A 86 -7.35 -13.10 -0.11
N ILE A 87 -7.81 -14.35 -0.14
CA ILE A 87 -8.59 -14.90 -1.25
C ILE A 87 -10.07 -14.62 -0.91
N PRO A 88 -10.91 -14.22 -1.88
CA PRO A 88 -12.35 -14.04 -1.66
C PRO A 88 -13.03 -15.28 -1.05
#